data_AF-A0A2P0QIY6-F1
#
_entry.id   AF-A0A2P0QIY6-F1
#
_cell.length_a   1.000
_cell.length_b   1.000
_cell.length_c   1.000
_cell.angle_alpha   90.00
_cell.angle_beta   90.00
_cell.angle_gamma   90.00
#
_symmetry.space_group_name_H-M   'P 1'
#
loop_
_entity.id
_entity.type
_entity.pdbx_description
1 polymer ?
#
loop_
_entity_poly.entity_id
_entity_poly.type
_entity_poly.pdbx_seq_one_letter_code
_entity_poly.pdbx_strand_id
1 'polypeptide(L)' 'MLLKLPEAYAIFSPLINILPIIPILFFLLAFVWQASVSFK' A
#
# COMPACT_ATOMS: atom_id res chain seq x y z
N MET A 1 -13.80 -16.21 8.58
CA MET A 1 -13.34 -15.60 9.83
C MET A 1 -12.32 -14.53 9.48
N LEU A 2 -12.63 -13.25 9.71
CA LEU A 2 -11.62 -12.19 9.61
C LEU A 2 -10.79 -12.26 10.90
N LEU A 3 -9.49 -12.53 10.79
CA LEU A 3 -8.59 -12.57 11.95
C LEU A 3 -8.54 -11.17 12.56
N LYS A 4 -8.94 -11.05 13.84
CA LYS A 4 -8.66 -9.84 14.61
C LYS A 4 -7.17 -9.79 14.91
N LEU A 5 -6.62 -8.57 14.90
CA LEU A 5 -5.27 -8.34 15.38
C LEU A 5 -5.15 -8.69 16.87
N PRO A 6 -3.98 -9.14 17.34
CA PRO A 6 -3.68 -9.19 18.77
C PRO A 6 -3.77 -7.78 19.38
N GLU A 7 -4.13 -7.70 20.67
CA GLU A 7 -4.38 -6.41 21.37
C GLU A 7 -3.21 -5.43 21.28
N ALA A 8 -1.97 -5.93 21.39
CA ALA A 8 -0.76 -5.11 21.26
C ALA A 8 -0.65 -4.38 19.90
N TYR A 9 -1.30 -4.89 18.86
CA TYR A 9 -1.26 -4.32 17.51
C TYR A 9 -2.56 -3.59 17.13
N ALA A 10 -3.58 -3.58 17.99
CA ALA A 10 -4.90 -3.02 17.66
C ALA A 10 -4.82 -1.55 17.20
N ILE A 11 -3.88 -0.77 17.75
CA ILE A 11 -3.62 0.62 17.34
C ILE A 11 -3.20 0.76 15.87
N PHE A 12 -2.65 -0.29 15.26
CA PHE A 12 -2.23 -0.31 13.85
C PHE A 12 -3.33 -0.81 12.91
N SER A 13 -4.53 -1.14 13.42
CA SER A 13 -5.64 -1.56 12.57
C SER A 13 -5.94 -0.58 11.42
N PRO A 14 -5.91 0.75 11.62
CA PRO A 14 -6.09 1.70 10.51
C PRO A 14 -5.01 1.58 9.42
N LEU A 15 -3.74 1.36 9.81
CA LEU A 15 -2.63 1.19 8.87
C LEU A 15 -2.80 -0.10 8.05
N ILE A 16 -3.15 -1.21 8.70
CA ILE A 16 -3.31 -2.51 8.04
C ILE A 16 -4.46 -2.48 7.03
N ASN A 17 -5.51 -1.72 7.30
CA ASN A 17 -6.59 -1.52 6.34
C ASN A 17 -6.13 -0.81 5.05
N ILE A 18 -5.00 -0.08 5.09
CA ILE A 18 -4.42 0.62 3.95
C ILE A 18 -3.40 -0.25 3.20
N LEU A 19 -2.67 -1.17 3.88
CA LEU A 19 -1.63 -2.00 3.26
C LEU A 19 -2.06 -2.72 1.96
N PRO A 20 -3.31 -3.21 1.78
CA PRO A 20 -3.76 -3.81 0.53
C PRO A 20 -3.69 -2.89 -0.70
N ILE A 21 -3.56 -1.57 -0.53
CA ILE A 21 -3.43 -0.61 -1.64
C ILE A 21 -2.01 -0.58 -2.25
N ILE A 22 -1.01 -1.13 -1.56
CA ILE A 22 0.41 -1.07 -1.97
C ILE A 22 0.64 -1.54 -3.43
N PRO A 23 0.02 -2.62 -3.94
CA PRO A 23 0.20 -3.04 -5.33
C PRO A 23 -0.20 -1.94 -6.34
N ILE A 24 -1.26 -1.19 -6.05
CA ILE A 24 -1.69 -0.06 -6.89
C ILE A 24 -0.66 1.07 -6.84
N LEU A 25 -0.08 1.35 -5.67
CA LEU A 25 0.98 2.35 -5.54
C LEU A 25 2.21 1.99 -6.39
N PHE A 26 2.60 0.72 -6.45
CA PHE A 26 3.69 0.27 -7.33
C PHE A 26 3.34 0.36 -8.81
N PHE A 27 2.10 0.03 -9.19
CA PHE A 27 1.63 0.24 -10.55
C PHE A 27 1.71 1.72 -10.95
N LEU A 28 1.24 2.64 -10.08
CA LEU A 28 1.33 4.07 -10.32
C LEU A 28 2.78 4.58 -10.33
N LEU A 29 3.64 4.03 -9.47
CA LEU A 29 5.06 4.35 -9.43
C LEU A 29 5.76 4.04 -10.76
N ALA A 30 5.34 3.01 -11.50
CA ALA A 30 5.88 2.74 -12.82
C ALA A 30 5.63 3.91 -13.79
N PHE A 31 4.47 4.56 -13.73
CA PHE A 31 4.18 5.76 -14.54
C PHE A 31 4.94 6.98 -14.05
N VAL A 32 5.10 7.15 -12.73
CA VAL A 32 5.93 8.23 -12.16
C VAL A 32 7.38 8.07 -12.62
N TRP A 33 7.90 6.84 -12.61
CA TRP A 33 9.24 6.54 -13.11
C TRP A 33 9.36 6.84 -14.60
N GLN A 34 8.43 6.35 -15.41
CA GLN A 34 8.41 6.62 -16.84
C GLN A 34 8.32 8.11 -17.16
N ALA A 35 7.45 8.86 -16.47
CA ALA A 35 7.35 10.30 -16.61
C ALA A 35 8.66 11.02 -16.27
N SER A 36 9.39 10.54 -15.25
CA SER A 36 10.69 11.10 -14.83
C SER A 36 11.79 10.94 -15.89
N VAL A 37 11.65 9.95 -16.78
CA VAL A 37 12.54 9.74 -17.93
C VAL A 37 11.90 10.14 -19.26
N SER A 38 10.81 10.92 -19.21
CA SER A 38 10.07 11.45 -20.37
C SER A 38 9.44 10.39 -21.28
N PHE A 39 9.03 9.24 -20.73
CA PHE A 39 8.42 8.13 -21.48
C PHE A 39 9.25 7.69 -22.70
N LYS A 40 10.57 7.64 -22.53
CA LYS A 40 11.49 7.06 -23.51
C LYS A 40 11.36 5.55 -23.60
#